data_AF-A0A1V4AQU2-F1
#
_entry.id   AF-A0A1V4AQU2-F1
#
_cell.length_a   1.000
_cell.length_b   1.000
_cell.length_c   1.000
_cell.angle_alpha   90.00
_cell.angle_beta   90.00
_cell.angle_gamma   90.00
#
_symmetry.space_group_name_H-M   'P 1'
#
loop_
_entity.id
_entity.type
_entity.pdbx_description
1 polymer ?
#
loop_
_entity_poly.entity_id
_entity_poly.type
_entity_poly.pdbx_seq_one_letter_code
_entity_poly.pdbx_strand_id
1 'polypeptide(L)'
;MSIFGANIPLLITFLKYFASCLSKKQMALLTLVIYALFKDYKRNSLDAMARATHTDYQKFQYFFSDSKWDIQAIKRTRLEIIQKQRTTAP
;
A
#
# COMPACT_ATOMS: atom_id res chain seq x y z
N MET A 1 2.23 -3.95 17.07
CA MET A 1 1.42 -4.23 15.86
C MET A 1 -0.10 -4.21 16.17
N SER A 2 -0.64 -3.16 16.80
CA SER A 2 -2.09 -3.08 17.14
C SER A 2 -2.96 -2.45 16.04
N ILE A 3 -2.36 -1.91 14.98
CA ILE A 3 -3.07 -1.30 13.84
C ILE A 3 -3.67 -2.40 12.92
N PHE A 4 -3.27 -3.66 13.10
CA PHE A 4 -3.57 -4.80 12.23
C PHE A 4 -4.78 -5.65 12.68
N GLY A 5 -5.59 -5.17 13.64
CA GLY A 5 -6.73 -5.93 14.16
C GLY A 5 -7.81 -6.23 13.09
N ALA A 6 -7.93 -5.36 12.09
CA ALA A 6 -8.75 -5.64 10.91
C ALA A 6 -7.89 -6.37 9.87
N ASN A 7 -7.80 -7.70 9.96
CA ASN A 7 -7.33 -8.47 8.82
C ASN A 7 -8.34 -8.25 7.69
N ILE A 8 -7.94 -7.50 6.65
CA ILE A 8 -8.77 -7.31 5.45
C ILE A 8 -8.16 -8.21 4.39
N PRO A 9 -8.65 -9.46 4.22
CA PRO A 9 -8.01 -10.45 3.35
C PRO A 9 -7.93 -9.99 1.90
N LEU A 10 -8.90 -9.16 1.49
CA LEU A 10 -8.92 -8.52 0.18
C LEU A 10 -7.70 -7.62 -0.04
N LEU A 11 -7.33 -6.79 0.95
CA LEU A 11 -6.15 -5.90 0.83
C LEU A 11 -4.86 -6.70 0.79
N ILE A 12 -4.74 -7.74 1.63
CA ILE A 12 -3.55 -8.63 1.60
C ILE A 12 -3.43 -9.31 0.24
N THR A 13 -4.53 -9.79 -0.31
CA THR A 13 -4.56 -10.43 -1.64
C THR A 13 -4.21 -9.45 -2.75
N PHE A 14 -4.73 -8.22 -2.67
CA PHE A 14 -4.39 -7.15 -3.62
C PHE A 14 -2.90 -6.78 -3.56
N LEU A 15 -2.35 -6.63 -2.36
CA LEU A 15 -0.96 -6.25 -2.15
C LEU A 15 0.04 -7.30 -2.68
N LYS A 16 -0.35 -8.59 -2.68
CA LYS A 16 0.48 -9.68 -3.23
C LYS A 16 0.81 -9.50 -4.71
N TYR A 17 -0.03 -8.83 -5.49
CA TYR A 17 0.27 -8.56 -6.90
C TYR A 17 1.53 -7.71 -7.10
N PHE A 18 1.87 -6.86 -6.12
CA PHE A 18 3.02 -5.95 -6.18
C PHE A 18 4.29 -6.52 -5.52
N ALA A 19 4.23 -7.74 -4.98
CA ALA A 19 5.33 -8.32 -4.21
C ALA A 19 6.61 -8.53 -5.06
N SER A 20 6.48 -8.75 -6.36
CA SER A 20 7.61 -8.94 -7.28
C SER A 20 8.30 -7.64 -7.70
N CYS A 21 7.61 -6.49 -7.62
CA CYS A 21 8.14 -5.20 -8.04
C CYS A 21 8.53 -4.27 -6.87
N LEU A 22 8.35 -4.73 -5.62
CA LEU A 22 8.66 -3.97 -4.41
C LEU A 22 9.66 -4.74 -3.54
N SER A 23 10.59 -4.02 -2.93
CA SER A 23 11.41 -4.59 -1.85
C SER A 23 10.55 -4.92 -0.62
N LYS A 24 11.05 -5.78 0.27
CA LYS A 24 10.37 -6.13 1.53
C LYS A 24 10.01 -4.89 2.37
N LYS A 25 10.90 -3.88 2.41
CA LYS A 25 10.65 -2.62 3.14
C LYS A 25 9.55 -1.79 2.48
N GLN A 26 9.60 -1.63 1.15
CA GLN A 26 8.56 -0.93 0.39
C GLN A 26 7.21 -1.62 0.53
N MET A 27 7.18 -2.95 0.49
CA MET A 27 5.96 -3.72 0.66
C MET A 27 5.35 -3.54 2.05
N ALA A 28 6.16 -3.56 3.12
CA ALA A 28 5.67 -3.32 4.47
C ALA A 28 5.08 -1.91 4.62
N LEU A 29 5.74 -0.89 4.08
CA LEU A 29 5.28 0.50 4.17
C LEU A 29 4.07 0.80 3.29
N LEU A 30 4.00 0.21 2.09
CA LEU A 30 2.81 0.27 1.25
C LEU A 30 1.61 -0.39 1.93
N THR A 31 1.83 -1.54 2.57
CA THR A 31 0.79 -2.23 3.35
C THR A 31 0.26 -1.33 4.46
N LEU A 32 1.16 -0.70 5.22
CA LEU A 32 0.79 0.23 6.30
C LEU A 32 -0.09 1.39 5.79
N VAL A 33 0.32 2.03 4.69
CA VAL A 33 -0.43 3.17 4.12
C VAL A 33 -1.79 2.73 3.60
N ILE A 34 -1.86 1.62 2.87
CA ILE A 34 -3.12 1.11 2.35
C ILE A 34 -4.07 0.78 3.50
N TYR A 35 -3.60 0.10 4.54
CA TYR A 35 -4.41 -0.15 5.73
C TYR A 35 -4.89 1.14 6.40
N ALA A 36 -4.03 2.16 6.52
CA ALA A 36 -4.41 3.44 7.09
C ALA A 36 -5.43 4.23 6.26
N LEU A 37 -5.41 4.09 4.92
CA LEU A 37 -6.41 4.70 4.03
C LEU A 37 -7.77 4.00 4.13
N PHE A 38 -7.79 2.67 4.20
CA PHE A 38 -9.02 1.89 4.24
C PHE A 38 -9.65 1.82 5.64
N LYS A 39 -8.86 1.93 6.71
CA LYS A 39 -9.38 1.93 8.09
C LYS A 39 -10.32 3.10 8.36
N ASP A 40 -9.91 4.30 7.95
CA ASP A 40 -10.68 5.52 8.25
C ASP A 40 -11.56 5.96 7.07
N TYR A 41 -11.57 5.19 5.97
CA TYR A 41 -12.25 5.52 4.70
C TYR A 41 -12.01 6.97 4.22
N LYS A 42 -10.87 7.55 4.60
CA LYS A 42 -10.51 8.95 4.31
C LYS A 42 -9.06 9.03 3.87
N ARG A 43 -8.75 10.08 3.10
CA ARG A 43 -7.37 10.41 2.73
C ARG A 43 -6.67 11.02 3.94
N ASN A 44 -6.06 10.16 4.75
CA ASN A 44 -5.21 10.60 5.86
C ASN A 44 -3.94 11.26 5.33
N SER A 45 -3.48 12.32 6.00
CA SER A 45 -2.14 12.85 5.76
C SER A 45 -1.08 11.86 6.26
N LEU A 46 0.14 11.92 5.70
CA LEU A 46 1.26 11.10 6.20
C LEU A 46 1.52 11.33 7.69
N ASP A 47 1.31 12.56 8.15
CA ASP A 47 1.41 12.98 9.55
C ASP A 47 0.34 12.32 10.44
N ALA A 48 -0.91 12.28 9.99
CA ALA A 48 -1.98 11.55 10.69
C ALA A 48 -1.69 10.04 10.76
N MET A 49 -1.18 9.45 9.68
CA MET A 49 -0.78 8.03 9.65
C MET A 49 0.42 7.76 10.57
N ALA A 50 1.43 8.62 10.59
CA ALA A 50 2.60 8.50 11.46
C ALA A 50 2.18 8.52 12.94
N ARG A 51 1.32 9.49 13.33
CA ARG A 51 0.75 9.56 14.68
C ARG A 51 -0.04 8.31 15.05
N ALA A 52 -0.93 7.84 14.17
CA ALA A 52 -1.77 6.67 14.42
C ALA A 52 -0.99 5.35 14.54
N THR A 53 0.21 5.30 13.96
CA THR A 53 1.06 4.10 13.91
C THR A 53 2.27 4.17 14.85
N HIS A 54 2.40 5.27 15.61
CA HIS A 54 3.56 5.59 16.44
C HIS A 54 4.89 5.50 15.66
N THR A 55 4.87 5.92 14.41
CA THR A 55 6.05 5.97 13.54
C THR A 55 6.61 7.39 13.51
N ASP A 56 7.93 7.51 13.41
CA ASP A 56 8.60 8.80 13.17
C ASP A 56 8.15 9.40 11.83
N TYR A 57 7.52 10.58 11.89
CA TYR A 57 6.98 11.25 10.71
C TYR A 57 8.05 11.58 9.67
N GLN A 58 9.21 12.10 10.09
CA GLN A 58 10.26 12.49 9.15
C GLN A 58 10.79 11.27 8.41
N LYS A 59 11.12 10.19 9.13
CA LYS A 59 11.58 8.94 8.52
C LYS A 59 10.53 8.35 7.58
N PHE A 60 9.26 8.44 7.96
CA PHE A 60 8.16 7.98 7.13
C PHE A 60 8.02 8.80 5.85
N GLN A 61 8.08 10.13 5.96
CA GLN A 61 8.05 11.05 4.82
C GLN A 61 9.25 10.82 3.90
N TYR A 62 10.48 10.80 4.43
CA TYR A 62 11.70 10.55 3.65
C TYR A 62 11.66 9.21 2.96
N PHE A 63 11.14 8.17 3.62
CA PHE A 63 11.00 6.88 2.96
C PHE A 63 10.12 6.96 1.71
N PHE A 64 8.96 7.62 1.78
CA PHE A 64 8.09 7.73 0.60
C PHE A 64 8.71 8.57 -0.52
N SER A 65 9.35 9.68 -0.15
CA SER A 65 9.96 10.62 -1.09
C SER A 65 11.21 10.05 -1.78
N ASP A 66 12.09 9.39 -1.02
CA ASP A 66 13.42 9.00 -1.49
C ASP A 66 13.51 7.52 -1.91
N SER A 67 12.49 6.71 -1.60
CA SER A 67 12.46 5.33 -2.07
C SER A 67 12.45 5.28 -3.59
N LYS A 68 13.34 4.46 -4.16
CA LYS A 68 13.34 4.16 -5.59
C LYS A 68 12.19 3.19 -5.89
N TRP A 69 11.05 3.75 -6.26
CA TRP A 69 9.90 2.99 -6.73
C TRP A 69 10.09 2.66 -8.21
N ASP A 70 10.04 1.38 -8.58
CA ASP A 70 9.99 1.00 -10.00
C ASP A 70 8.59 1.30 -10.55
N ILE A 71 8.39 2.57 -10.93
CA ILE A 71 7.10 3.08 -11.42
C ILE A 71 6.64 2.32 -12.67
N GLN A 72 7.56 1.85 -13.52
CA GLN A 72 7.20 1.11 -14.73
C GLN A 72 6.70 -0.29 -14.39
N ALA A 73 7.37 -1.00 -13.48
CA ALA A 73 6.90 -2.29 -13.00
C ALA A 73 5.55 -2.16 -12.28
N ILE A 74 5.38 -1.14 -11.41
CA ILE A 74 4.10 -0.89 -10.73
C ILE A 74 2.97 -0.63 -11.74
N LYS A 75 3.21 0.20 -12.77
CA LYS A 75 2.23 0.48 -13.82
C LYS A 75 1.87 -0.79 -14.61
N ARG A 76 2.86 -1.62 -14.95
CA ARG A 76 2.64 -2.89 -15.65
C ARG A 76 1.80 -3.84 -14.82
N THR A 77 2.16 -4.06 -13.56
CA THR A 77 1.38 -4.87 -12.61
C THR A 77 -0.07 -4.36 -12.51
N ARG A 78 -0.26 -3.04 -12.41
CA ARG A 78 -1.61 -2.43 -12.40
C ARG A 78 -2.40 -2.78 -13.67
N LEU A 79 -1.80 -2.67 -14.85
CA LEU A 79 -2.46 -3.01 -16.11
C LEU A 79 -2.82 -4.50 -16.18
N GLU A 80 -1.93 -5.39 -15.75
CA GLU A 80 -2.19 -6.83 -15.70
C GLU A 80 -3.37 -7.18 -14.79
N ILE A 81 -3.47 -6.53 -13.62
CA ILE A 81 -4.62 -6.70 -12.70
C ILE A 81 -5.91 -6.30 -13.41
N ILE A 82 -5.94 -5.13 -14.06
CA ILE A 82 -7.13 -4.62 -14.74
C ILE A 82 -7.53 -5.54 -15.89
N GLN A 83 -6.58 -5.99 -16.72
CA GLN A 83 -6.85 -6.88 -17.85
C GLN A 83 -7.37 -8.26 -17.44
N LYS A 84 -6.92 -8.77 -16.28
CA LYS A 84 -7.39 -10.05 -15.73
C LYS A 84 -8.76 -9.95 -15.06
N GLN A 85 -9.20 -8.74 -14.71
CA GLN A 85 -10.58 -8.52 -14.27
C GLN A 85 -11.49 -8.58 -15.50
N ARG A 86 -12.40 -9.58 -15.54
CA ARG A 86 -13.46 -9.62 -16.55
C ARG A 86 -14.35 -8.39 -16.38
N THR A 87 -14.23 -7.41 -17.26
CA THR A 87 -15.04 -6.18 -17.22
C THR A 87 -16.42 -6.32 -17.87
N THR A 88 -16.88 -7.52 -18.17
CA THR A 88 -18.23 -7.76 -18.70
C THR A 88 -18.80 -9.06 -18.13
N ALA A 89 -20.00 -8.96 -17.54
CA ALA A 89 -20.91 -10.10 -17.43
C ALA A 89 -21.15 -10.66 -18.86
N PRO A 90 -21.35 -11.99 -19.01
CA PRO A 90 -21.75 -12.55 -20.30
C PRO A 90 -23.04 -11.93 -20.82
#